data_AF-A0AAW7VKA2-F1
#
_entry.id   AF-A0AAW7VKA2-F1
#
_cell.length_a   1.000
_cell.length_b   1.000
_cell.length_c   1.000
_cell.angle_alpha   90.00
_cell.angle_beta   90.00
_cell.angle_gamma   90.00
#
_symmetry.space_group_name_H-M   'P 1'
#
loop_
_entity.id
_entity.type
_entity.pdbx_description
1 polymer ?
#
loop_
_entity_poly.entity_id
_entity_poly.type
_entity_poly.pdbx_seq_one_letter_code
_entity_poly.pdbx_strand_id
1 'polypeptide(L)'
;MNNAEKNEIQSTSVTTRKHLYDFYVAYNQWLKNGAPETEGELFVRYFGLCSNAYSYFESIGAYGEDAAEQLRTDFIANGLDELLPFNEDSAHYKEECRFERCHLNLGRVAWVEKHCMKEMGQNESHIPD
;
A
#
# COMPACT_ATOMS: atom_id res chain seq x y z
N MET A 1 19.26 -7.66 -21.38
CA MET A 1 17.88 -7.17 -21.42
C MET A 1 17.66 -6.40 -22.70
N ASN A 2 16.73 -6.88 -23.53
CA ASN A 2 16.35 -6.25 -24.79
C ASN A 2 15.27 -5.17 -24.56
N ASN A 3 14.96 -4.39 -25.59
CA ASN A 3 14.01 -3.27 -25.47
C ASN A 3 12.56 -3.71 -25.21
N ALA A 4 12.18 -4.93 -25.60
CA ALA A 4 10.84 -5.46 -25.34
C ALA A 4 10.66 -5.79 -23.85
N GLU A 5 11.65 -6.46 -23.25
CA GLU A 5 11.66 -6.76 -21.80
C GLU A 5 11.62 -5.47 -20.96
N LYS A 6 12.35 -4.43 -21.37
CA LYS A 6 12.31 -3.12 -20.69
C LYS A 6 10.93 -2.46 -20.78
N ASN A 7 10.26 -2.55 -21.92
CA ASN A 7 8.94 -1.96 -22.12
C ASN A 7 7.85 -2.70 -21.34
N GLU A 8 7.92 -4.04 -21.29
CA GLU A 8 7.02 -4.85 -20.47
C GLU A 8 7.20 -4.57 -18.98
N ILE A 9 8.44 -4.54 -18.48
CA ILE A 9 8.73 -4.20 -17.06
C ILE A 9 8.22 -2.80 -16.72
N GLN A 10 8.43 -1.81 -17.61
CA GLN A 10 7.93 -0.45 -17.41
C GLN A 10 6.39 -0.40 -17.38
N SER A 11 5.72 -1.14 -18.28
CA SER A 11 4.26 -1.20 -18.34
C SER A 11 3.65 -1.90 -17.12
N THR A 12 4.25 -2.99 -16.65
CA THR A 12 3.85 -3.71 -15.44
C THR A 12 4.03 -2.83 -14.21
N SER A 13 5.17 -2.16 -14.08
CA SER A 13 5.42 -1.23 -12.97
C SER A 13 4.39 -0.09 -12.92
N VAL A 14 4.06 0.54 -14.05
CA VAL A 14 3.03 1.59 -14.12
C VAL A 14 1.65 1.05 -13.68
N THR A 15 1.31 -0.18 -14.06
CA THR A 15 0.05 -0.82 -13.69
C THR A 15 -0.01 -1.12 -12.19
N THR A 16 1.06 -1.70 -11.63
CA THR A 16 1.18 -1.97 -10.19
C THR A 16 1.09 -0.69 -9.37
N ARG A 17 1.75 0.40 -9.81
CA ARG A 17 1.65 1.71 -9.16
C ARG A 17 0.22 2.25 -9.13
N LYS A 18 -0.51 2.14 -10.24
CA LYS A 18 -1.91 2.55 -10.32
C LYS A 18 -2.80 1.73 -9.37
N HIS A 19 -2.67 0.40 -9.38
CA HIS A 19 -3.44 -0.45 -8.48
C HIS A 19 -3.10 -0.19 -7.00
N LEU A 20 -1.84 0.13 -6.67
CA LEU A 20 -1.46 0.55 -5.33
C LEU A 20 -2.10 1.88 -4.92
N TYR A 21 -2.19 2.84 -5.85
CA TYR A 21 -2.91 4.08 -5.60
C TYR A 21 -4.40 3.81 -5.30
N ASP A 22 -5.06 3.00 -6.14
CA ASP A 22 -6.46 2.63 -5.95
C ASP A 22 -6.66 1.90 -4.59
N PHE A 23 -5.72 1.01 -4.24
CA PHE A 23 -5.66 0.38 -2.92
C PHE A 23 -5.58 1.41 -1.79
N TYR A 24 -4.66 2.39 -1.86
CA TYR A 24 -4.54 3.42 -0.81
C TYR A 24 -5.82 4.25 -0.67
N VAL A 25 -6.47 4.58 -1.78
CA VAL A 25 -7.76 5.31 -1.76
C VAL A 25 -8.84 4.47 -1.08
N ALA A 26 -8.99 3.20 -1.48
CA ALA A 26 -9.99 2.30 -0.91
C ALA A 26 -9.73 2.01 0.58
N TYR A 27 -8.48 1.74 0.95
CA TYR A 27 -8.09 1.49 2.34
C TYR A 27 -8.30 2.74 3.20
N ASN A 28 -7.96 3.94 2.72
CA ASN A 28 -8.22 5.18 3.44
C ASN A 28 -9.71 5.44 3.66
N GLN A 29 -10.55 5.16 2.66
CA GLN A 29 -12.00 5.26 2.81
C GLN A 29 -12.52 4.28 3.85
N TRP A 30 -12.03 3.04 3.85
CA TRP A 30 -12.36 2.04 4.86
C TRP A 30 -11.96 2.49 6.27
N LEU A 31 -10.75 3.04 6.45
CA LEU A 31 -10.31 3.63 7.72
C LEU A 31 -11.24 4.77 8.18
N LYS A 32 -11.59 5.70 7.28
CA LYS A 32 -12.47 6.84 7.57
C LYS A 32 -13.90 6.42 7.95
N ASN A 33 -14.33 5.25 7.48
CA ASN A 33 -15.62 4.67 7.83
C ASN A 33 -15.58 3.88 9.16
N GLY A 34 -14.49 3.98 9.93
CA GLY A 34 -14.32 3.27 11.20
C GLY A 34 -13.87 1.82 11.04
N ALA A 35 -13.26 1.49 9.88
CA ALA A 35 -12.77 0.17 9.55
C ALA A 35 -13.82 -0.92 9.83
N PRO A 36 -15.04 -0.86 9.28
CA PRO A 36 -16.13 -1.75 9.68
C PRO A 36 -15.78 -3.22 9.44
N GLU A 37 -16.23 -4.09 10.35
CA GLU A 37 -16.21 -5.54 10.15
C GLU A 37 -17.47 -5.93 9.36
N THR A 38 -17.31 -6.44 8.14
CA THR A 38 -18.44 -6.76 7.25
C THR A 38 -18.25 -8.12 6.60
N GLU A 39 -19.30 -8.92 6.43
CA GLU A 39 -19.15 -10.21 5.74
C GLU A 39 -18.59 -10.01 4.31
N GLY A 40 -17.51 -10.71 3.97
CA GLY A 40 -16.82 -10.57 2.68
C GLY A 40 -15.75 -9.47 2.63
N GLU A 41 -15.09 -9.17 3.75
CA GLU A 41 -14.14 -8.06 3.89
C GLU A 41 -13.08 -7.98 2.79
N LEU A 42 -13.03 -6.81 2.14
CA LEU A 42 -11.92 -6.43 1.29
C LEU A 42 -10.66 -6.09 2.12
N PHE A 43 -10.83 -5.61 3.36
CA PHE A 43 -9.77 -5.21 4.28
C PHE A 43 -10.03 -5.70 5.69
N VAL A 44 -8.97 -6.14 6.36
CA VAL A 44 -9.03 -6.85 7.63
C VAL A 44 -8.27 -6.08 8.71
N ARG A 45 -8.91 -5.89 9.86
CA ARG A 45 -8.40 -5.08 11.00
C ARG A 45 -7.11 -5.58 11.62
N TYR A 46 -6.89 -6.90 11.62
CA TYR A 46 -5.70 -7.54 12.19
C TYR A 46 -4.57 -7.73 11.17
N PHE A 47 -4.76 -7.34 9.91
CA PHE A 47 -3.72 -7.41 8.90
C PHE A 47 -2.91 -6.11 8.80
N GLY A 48 -1.60 -6.27 8.60
CA GLY A 48 -0.73 -5.19 8.19
C GLY A 48 -1.06 -4.66 6.79
N LEU A 49 -0.40 -3.57 6.40
CA LEU A 49 -0.66 -2.90 5.12
C LEU A 49 -0.36 -3.81 3.92
N CYS A 50 0.75 -4.57 3.96
CA CYS A 50 1.13 -5.49 2.90
C CYS A 50 0.12 -6.61 2.68
N SER A 51 -0.39 -7.20 3.77
CA SER A 51 -1.39 -8.28 3.69
C SER A 51 -2.72 -7.77 3.14
N ASN A 52 -3.16 -6.59 3.56
CA ASN A 52 -4.35 -5.95 2.99
C ASN A 52 -4.16 -5.59 1.50
N ALA A 53 -2.98 -5.12 1.11
CA ALA A 53 -2.67 -4.83 -0.31
C ALA A 53 -2.65 -6.09 -1.17
N TYR A 54 -2.05 -7.17 -0.65
CA TYR A 54 -2.04 -8.46 -1.31
C TYR A 54 -3.48 -8.94 -1.59
N SER A 55 -4.33 -8.99 -0.57
CA SER A 55 -5.73 -9.40 -0.71
C SER A 55 -6.52 -8.50 -1.66
N TYR A 56 -6.28 -7.19 -1.62
CA TYR A 56 -6.89 -6.25 -2.57
C TYR A 56 -6.50 -6.56 -4.02
N PHE A 57 -5.22 -6.79 -4.29
CA PHE A 57 -4.74 -7.10 -5.63
C PHE A 57 -5.36 -8.40 -6.17
N GLU A 58 -5.38 -9.45 -5.36
CA GLU A 58 -6.04 -10.72 -5.73
C GLU A 58 -7.54 -10.51 -6.02
N SER A 59 -8.22 -9.64 -5.27
CA SER A 59 -9.65 -9.35 -5.47
C SER A 59 -9.98 -8.67 -6.80
N ILE A 60 -9.02 -7.95 -7.38
CA ILE A 60 -9.16 -7.27 -8.69
C ILE A 60 -8.50 -8.07 -9.83
N GLY A 61 -8.04 -9.29 -9.57
CA GLY A 61 -7.38 -10.16 -10.55
C GLY A 61 -5.94 -9.75 -10.89
N ALA A 62 -5.27 -8.98 -10.03
CA ALA A 62 -3.87 -8.62 -10.13
C ALA A 62 -3.01 -9.51 -9.21
N TYR A 63 -1.70 -9.56 -9.45
CA TYR A 63 -0.77 -10.36 -8.65
C TYR A 63 -0.50 -9.71 -7.29
N GLY A 64 -0.91 -10.35 -6.20
CA GLY A 64 -0.68 -9.83 -4.84
C GLY A 64 0.79 -9.65 -4.47
N GLU A 65 1.69 -10.49 -5.02
CA GLU A 65 3.13 -10.37 -4.77
C GLU A 65 3.72 -9.08 -5.36
N ASP A 66 3.25 -8.63 -6.52
CA ASP A 66 3.70 -7.37 -7.12
C ASP A 66 3.41 -6.19 -6.19
N ALA A 67 2.26 -6.22 -5.50
CA ALA A 67 1.91 -5.19 -4.50
C ALA A 67 2.83 -5.25 -3.29
N ALA A 68 3.10 -6.45 -2.78
CA ALA A 68 3.97 -6.64 -1.61
C ALA A 68 5.42 -6.22 -1.90
N GLU A 69 5.98 -6.59 -3.04
CA GLU A 69 7.32 -6.21 -3.47
C GLU A 69 7.44 -4.69 -3.68
N GLN A 70 6.44 -4.09 -4.33
CA GLN A 70 6.45 -2.66 -4.57
C GLN A 70 6.31 -1.85 -3.27
N LEU A 71 5.50 -2.32 -2.31
CA LEU A 71 5.41 -1.72 -0.97
C LEU A 71 6.73 -1.82 -0.21
N ARG A 72 7.37 -2.99 -0.17
CA ARG A 72 8.68 -3.19 0.46
C ARG A 72 9.72 -2.23 -0.12
N THR A 73 9.75 -2.12 -1.46
CA THR A 73 10.62 -1.18 -2.16
C THR A 73 10.36 0.27 -1.73
N ASP A 74 9.09 0.68 -1.61
CA ASP A 74 8.74 2.03 -1.18
C ASP A 74 9.11 2.31 0.28
N PHE A 75 8.95 1.33 1.17
CA PHE A 75 9.36 1.45 2.57
C PHE A 75 10.86 1.67 2.68
N ILE A 76 11.67 0.84 2.02
CA ILE A 76 13.13 0.98 1.97
C ILE A 76 13.53 2.34 1.42
N ALA A 77 12.89 2.79 0.33
CA ALA A 77 13.16 4.10 -0.27
C ALA A 77 12.81 5.29 0.66
N ASN A 78 11.96 5.08 1.65
CA ASN A 78 11.63 6.07 2.69
C ASN A 78 12.37 5.82 4.02
N GLY A 79 13.36 4.92 4.05
CA GLY A 79 14.16 4.62 5.24
C GLY A 79 13.42 3.82 6.32
N LEU A 80 12.38 3.07 5.93
CA LEU A 80 11.61 2.20 6.81
C LEU A 80 12.06 0.74 6.67
N ASP A 81 11.76 -0.07 7.68
CA ASP A 81 11.94 -1.52 7.63
C ASP A 81 10.99 -2.15 6.60
N GLU A 82 11.47 -3.14 5.83
CA GLU A 82 10.67 -3.73 4.75
C GLU A 82 9.55 -4.66 5.26
N LEU A 83 9.70 -5.23 6.45
CA LEU A 83 8.75 -6.22 7.01
C LEU A 83 7.88 -5.60 8.11
N LEU A 84 8.45 -4.71 8.91
CA LEU A 84 7.85 -4.07 10.08
C LEU A 84 7.96 -2.53 9.99
N PRO A 85 7.51 -1.90 8.88
CA PRO A 85 7.75 -0.47 8.60
C PRO A 85 7.21 0.49 9.65
N PHE A 86 6.27 0.05 10.49
CA PHE A 86 5.58 0.89 11.47
C PHE A 86 5.52 0.26 12.87
N ASN A 87 6.33 -0.77 13.11
CA ASN A 87 6.37 -1.48 14.38
C ASN A 87 7.79 -1.48 14.94
N GLU A 88 7.91 -1.26 16.24
CA GLU A 88 9.19 -1.35 16.96
C GLU A 88 9.87 -2.73 16.77
N ASP A 89 9.08 -3.80 16.85
CA ASP A 89 9.53 -5.16 16.64
C ASP A 89 8.38 -6.12 16.28
N SER A 90 8.73 -7.39 16.12
CA SER A 90 7.76 -8.45 15.78
C SER A 90 6.74 -8.73 16.88
N ALA A 91 7.06 -8.46 18.15
CA ALA A 91 6.15 -8.67 19.27
C ALA A 91 5.07 -7.58 19.28
N HIS A 92 5.44 -6.33 19.03
CA HIS A 92 4.51 -5.23 18.86
C HIS A 92 3.52 -5.50 17.72
N TYR A 93 4.00 -5.97 16.56
CA TYR A 93 3.11 -6.35 15.45
C TYR A 93 2.16 -7.49 15.84
N LYS A 94 2.67 -8.54 16.49
CA LYS A 94 1.84 -9.67 16.95
C LYS A 94 0.77 -9.24 17.96
N GLU A 95 1.08 -8.29 18.83
CA GLU A 95 0.12 -7.75 19.78
C GLU A 95 -1.02 -7.00 19.06
N GLU A 96 -0.69 -6.13 18.11
CA GLU A 96 -1.69 -5.43 17.31
C GLU A 96 -2.56 -6.41 16.50
N CYS A 97 -1.97 -7.45 15.91
CA CYS A 97 -2.74 -8.50 15.23
C CYS A 97 -3.72 -9.18 16.20
N ARG A 98 -3.23 -9.58 17.38
CA ARG A 98 -4.04 -10.29 18.39
C ARG A 98 -5.24 -9.47 18.87
N PHE A 99 -5.10 -8.15 18.96
CA PHE A 99 -6.17 -7.25 19.40
C PHE A 99 -6.90 -6.57 18.25
N GLU A 100 -6.62 -6.96 17.00
CA GLU A 100 -7.22 -6.40 15.79
C GLU A 100 -7.00 -4.88 15.66
N ARG A 101 -5.86 -4.38 16.15
CA ARG A 101 -5.50 -2.96 16.19
C ARG A 101 -4.50 -2.54 15.13
N CYS A 102 -4.17 -3.43 14.20
CA CYS A 102 -3.26 -3.13 13.10
C CYS A 102 -3.69 -1.88 12.32
N HIS A 103 -4.97 -1.76 11.99
CA HIS A 103 -5.54 -0.59 11.30
C HIS A 103 -5.43 0.74 12.08
N LEU A 104 -5.20 0.70 13.41
CA LEU A 104 -5.09 1.89 14.28
C LEU A 104 -3.66 2.42 14.43
N ASN A 105 -2.66 1.71 13.90
CA ASN A 105 -1.27 2.14 14.01
C ASN A 105 -1.06 3.44 13.22
N LEU A 106 -0.66 4.49 13.94
CA LEU A 106 -0.57 5.85 13.40
C LEU A 106 0.43 5.96 12.25
N GLY A 107 1.51 5.18 12.25
CA GLY A 107 2.48 5.14 11.15
C GLY A 107 1.86 4.62 9.85
N ARG A 108 1.02 3.57 9.94
CA ARG A 108 0.27 3.05 8.80
C ARG A 108 -0.76 4.02 8.27
N VAL A 109 -1.53 4.62 9.17
CA VAL A 109 -2.55 5.62 8.80
C VAL A 109 -1.89 6.79 8.07
N ALA A 110 -0.82 7.36 8.64
CA ALA A 110 -0.07 8.46 8.02
C ALA A 110 0.54 8.07 6.67
N TRP A 111 1.04 6.84 6.53
CA TRP A 111 1.54 6.33 5.25
C TRP A 111 0.45 6.31 4.19
N VAL A 112 -0.71 5.74 4.51
CA VAL A 112 -1.84 5.65 3.58
C VAL A 112 -2.33 7.03 3.19
N GLU A 113 -2.49 7.94 4.15
CA GLU A 113 -2.92 9.33 3.89
C GLU A 113 -1.94 10.07 2.97
N LYS A 114 -0.63 9.93 3.21
CA LYS A 114 0.41 10.53 2.35
C LYS A 114 0.31 10.04 0.91
N HIS A 115 0.02 8.76 0.70
CA HIS A 115 0.07 8.13 -0.62
C HIS A 115 -1.28 8.16 -1.36
N CYS A 116 -2.41 8.34 -0.67
CA CYS A 116 -3.70 8.55 -1.34
C CYS A 116 -3.86 9.97 -1.92
N MET A 117 -3.03 10.93 -1.50
CA MET A 117 -3.06 12.32 -1.97
C MET A 117 -2.10 12.61 -3.13
N LYS A 118 -1.18 11.68 -3.45
CA LYS A 118 0.02 12.02 -4.25
C LYS A 118 -0.15 12.00 -5.77
N GLU A 119 -1.30 11.64 -6.31
CA GLU A 119 -1.56 11.61 -7.77
C GLU A 119 -2.32 12.85 -8.31
N MET A 120 -2.15 14.03 -7.69
CA MET A 120 -2.59 15.32 -8.27
C MET A 120 -1.48 16.38 -8.34
N GLY A 121 -0.20 15.98 -8.37
CA GLY A 121 0.90 16.91 -8.12
C GLY A 121 2.12 16.82 -9.05
N GLN A 122 2.01 16.26 -10.26
CA GLN A 122 3.09 16.38 -11.27
C GLN A 122 2.53 16.77 -12.64
N ASN A 123 2.18 18.04 -12.79
CA ASN A 123 2.07 18.74 -14.08
C ASN A 123 2.26 20.25 -13.89
N GLU A 124 3.35 20.66 -13.25
CA GLU A 124 3.85 22.05 -13.37
C GLU A 124 5.36 22.02 -13.58
N SER A 125 5.77 21.74 -14.81
CA SER A 125 7.04 22.24 -15.32
C SER A 125 6.77 23.60 -15.95
N HIS A 126 6.90 24.62 -15.11
CA HIS A 126 7.03 26.02 -15.51
C HIS A 126 8.23 26.13 -16.46
N ILE A 127 7.98 26.31 -17.75
CA ILE A 127 8.99 26.83 -18.68
C ILE A 127 8.77 28.34 -18.73
N PRO A 128 9.68 29.16 -18.20
CA PRO A 128 9.64 30.59 -18.46
C PRO A 128 10.26 30.86 -19.83
N ASP A 129 9.54 31.60 -20.68
CA ASP A 129 10.11 32.52 -21.66
C ASP A 129 9.54 33.91 -21.39
#